data_AF-A0A839YEH3-F1
#
_entry.id   AF-A0A839YEH3-F1
#
_cell.length_a   1.000
_cell.length_b   1.000
_cell.length_c   1.000
_cell.angle_alpha   90.00
_cell.angle_beta   90.00
_cell.angle_gamma   90.00
#
_symmetry.space_group_name_H-M   'P 1'
#
loop_
_entity.id
_entity.type
_entity.pdbx_description
1 polymer ?
#
loop_
_entity_poly.entity_id
_entity_poly.type
_entity_poly.pdbx_seq_one_letter_code
_entity_poly.pdbx_strand_id
1 'polypeptide(L)'
;MEVLQHEVDPPSSRPYTIADFIVSKMDTVGVSQRSLAARTGYSRSRINRILREEDRLPITMVEAQAILASLGVGELEAALAQEVIRDKAPVTSREMEVVVSLIAVVFGGLATKIASLVDVVEGLEFGDIRREHGLKVQKAIFEMLKDLYTDLMQRKDDRIDHTRY
;
A
#
# COMPACT_ATOMS: atom_id res chain seq x y z
N MET A 1 4.22 -33.07 -6.27
CA MET A 1 3.60 -31.74 -6.45
C MET A 1 4.63 -30.74 -5.95
N GLU A 2 5.28 -30.04 -6.88
CA GLU A 2 6.39 -29.12 -6.61
C GLU A 2 5.92 -27.97 -5.71
N VAL A 3 6.56 -27.83 -4.56
CA VAL A 3 6.42 -26.65 -3.72
C VAL A 3 7.17 -25.55 -4.44
N LEU A 4 6.42 -24.62 -5.07
CA LEU A 4 6.97 -23.36 -5.56
C LEU A 4 7.59 -22.64 -4.36
N GLN A 5 8.90 -22.80 -4.21
CA GLN A 5 9.70 -21.95 -3.35
C GLN A 5 9.53 -20.53 -3.89
N HIS A 6 8.77 -19.70 -3.17
CA HIS A 6 8.86 -18.26 -3.36
C HIS A 6 10.30 -17.89 -3.01
N GLU A 7 11.12 -17.60 -4.02
CA GLU A 7 12.37 -16.88 -3.82
C GLU A 7 12.03 -15.58 -3.11
N VAL A 8 12.31 -15.57 -1.81
CA VAL A 8 12.27 -14.37 -1.00
C VAL A 8 13.53 -13.62 -1.39
N ASP A 9 13.36 -12.53 -2.15
CA ASP A 9 14.48 -11.64 -2.47
C ASP A 9 15.21 -11.26 -1.17
N PRO A 10 16.55 -11.39 -1.13
CA PRO A 10 17.30 -10.99 0.05
C PRO A 10 17.01 -9.52 0.34
N PRO A 11 16.93 -9.10 1.63
CA PRO A 11 16.69 -7.72 1.98
C PRO A 11 17.77 -6.85 1.35
N SER A 12 17.39 -6.01 0.39
CA SER A 12 18.31 -5.11 -0.29
C SER A 12 18.96 -4.21 0.74
N SER A 13 20.29 -4.08 0.73
CA SER A 13 21.03 -3.21 1.65
C SER A 13 20.68 -1.71 1.52
N ARG A 14 19.96 -1.34 0.46
CA ARG A 14 19.45 0.01 0.24
C ARG A 14 18.05 0.19 0.83
N PRO A 15 17.73 1.37 1.41
CA PRO A 15 16.39 1.65 1.90
C PRO A 15 15.38 1.54 0.75
N TYR A 16 14.23 0.96 1.06
CA TYR A 16 13.11 0.89 0.13
C TYR A 16 12.64 2.30 -0.21
N THR A 17 12.34 2.54 -1.49
CA THR A 17 11.96 3.86 -2.01
C THR A 17 10.66 3.81 -2.79
N ILE A 18 10.11 4.98 -3.13
CA ILE A 18 8.94 5.06 -4.02
C ILE A 18 9.17 4.40 -5.37
N ALA A 19 10.41 4.36 -5.87
CA ALA A 19 10.75 3.66 -7.10
C ALA A 19 10.63 2.13 -6.94
N ASP A 20 10.92 1.59 -5.75
CA ASP A 20 10.71 0.16 -5.46
C ASP A 20 9.21 -0.17 -5.39
N PHE A 21 8.40 0.74 -4.84
CA PHE A 21 6.95 0.61 -4.86
C PHE A 21 6.38 0.66 -6.28
N ILE A 22 6.86 1.58 -7.12
CA ILE A 22 6.48 1.65 -8.53
C ILE A 22 6.82 0.34 -9.25
N VAL A 23 8.03 -0.20 -9.06
CA VAL A 23 8.45 -1.45 -9.70
C VAL A 23 7.59 -2.63 -9.23
N SER A 24 7.34 -2.76 -7.92
CA SER A 24 6.46 -3.80 -7.39
C SER A 24 5.06 -3.71 -8.00
N LYS A 25 4.47 -2.50 -8.03
CA LYS A 25 3.15 -2.29 -8.62
C LYS A 25 3.12 -2.57 -10.12
N MET A 26 4.19 -2.27 -10.85
CA MET A 26 4.32 -2.62 -12.26
C MET A 26 4.28 -4.13 -12.49
N ASP A 27 4.96 -4.90 -11.64
CA ASP A 27 4.96 -6.36 -11.71
C ASP A 27 3.57 -6.92 -11.40
N THR A 28 2.90 -6.42 -10.37
CA THR A 28 1.53 -6.82 -10.00
C THR A 28 0.50 -6.52 -11.10
N VAL A 29 0.60 -5.37 -11.76
CA VAL A 29 -0.35 -4.96 -12.82
C VAL A 29 0.09 -5.44 -14.21
N GLY A 30 1.27 -6.04 -14.35
CA GLY A 30 1.80 -6.54 -15.62
C GLY A 30 2.18 -5.43 -16.61
N VAL A 31 2.68 -4.29 -16.13
CA VAL A 31 3.02 -3.12 -16.95
C VAL A 31 4.53 -3.01 -17.11
N SER A 32 5.02 -3.10 -18.36
CA SER A 32 6.45 -2.87 -18.64
C SER A 32 6.86 -1.40 -18.56
N GLN A 33 8.15 -1.10 -18.33
CA GLN A 33 8.70 0.27 -18.39
C GLN A 33 8.43 0.95 -19.76
N ARG A 34 8.39 0.16 -20.84
CA ARG A 34 8.04 0.64 -22.18
C ARG A 34 6.59 1.12 -22.25
N SER A 35 5.67 0.36 -21.66
CA SER A 35 4.26 0.73 -21.56
C SER A 35 4.07 1.95 -20.68
N LEU A 36 4.81 2.03 -19.57
CA LEU A 36 4.79 3.16 -18.64
C LEU A 36 5.20 4.47 -19.31
N ALA A 37 6.28 4.45 -20.10
CA ALA A 37 6.73 5.60 -20.88
C ALA A 37 5.64 6.09 -21.86
N ALA A 38 4.93 5.16 -22.51
CA ALA A 38 3.84 5.51 -23.42
C ALA A 38 2.62 6.12 -22.69
N ARG A 39 2.31 5.65 -21.48
CA ARG A 39 1.16 6.15 -20.68
C ARG A 39 1.42 7.49 -20.01
N THR A 40 2.66 7.77 -19.63
CA THR A 40 3.04 8.96 -18.84
C THR A 40 3.57 10.11 -19.69
N GLY A 41 3.95 9.85 -20.94
CA GLY A 41 4.59 10.85 -21.81
C GLY A 41 6.07 11.08 -21.50
N TYR A 42 6.64 10.42 -20.48
CA TYR A 42 8.07 10.48 -20.20
C TYR A 42 8.87 9.60 -21.16
N SER A 43 10.10 10.02 -21.46
CA SER A 43 10.98 9.23 -22.32
C SER A 43 11.33 7.88 -21.68
N ARG A 44 11.51 6.84 -22.51
CA ARG A 44 11.95 5.52 -22.03
C ARG A 44 13.26 5.59 -21.25
N SER A 45 14.18 6.45 -21.70
CA SER A 45 15.44 6.69 -21.00
C SER A 45 15.22 7.26 -19.60
N ARG A 46 14.30 8.22 -19.44
CA ARG A 46 13.97 8.78 -18.13
C ARG A 46 13.35 7.74 -17.21
N ILE A 47 12.34 7.00 -17.67
CA ILE A 47 11.70 5.92 -16.91
C ILE A 47 12.72 4.87 -16.47
N ASN A 48 13.59 4.44 -17.40
CA ASN A 48 14.62 3.46 -17.07
C ASN A 48 15.60 3.98 -16.01
N ARG A 49 16.06 5.23 -16.12
CA ARG A 49 17.04 5.79 -15.17
C ARG A 49 16.47 6.04 -13.77
N ILE A 50 15.17 6.27 -13.62
CA ILE A 50 14.55 6.47 -12.29
C ILE A 50 14.08 5.16 -11.65
N LEU A 51 13.84 4.11 -12.45
CA LEU A 51 13.36 2.80 -11.95
C LEU A 51 14.41 1.68 -11.97
N ARG A 52 15.57 1.87 -12.61
CA ARG A 52 16.68 0.89 -12.63
C ARG A 52 17.10 0.49 -11.22
N GLU A 53 17.53 -0.73 -10.96
CA GLU A 53 17.87 -1.17 -9.61
C GLU A 53 19.03 -0.38 -8.98
N GLU A 54 20.11 -0.23 -9.73
CA GLU A 54 21.32 0.44 -9.26
C GLU A 54 21.41 1.87 -9.80
N ASP A 55 21.99 2.75 -9.00
CA ASP A 55 22.46 4.06 -9.47
C ASP A 55 21.31 4.97 -9.95
N ARG A 56 20.10 4.80 -9.37
CA ARG A 56 18.87 5.51 -9.76
C ARG A 56 19.04 7.04 -9.80
N LEU A 57 18.47 7.65 -10.82
CA LEU A 57 18.24 9.10 -10.78
C LEU A 57 17.12 9.44 -9.80
N PRO A 58 17.18 10.61 -9.15
CA PRO A 58 16.09 11.11 -8.34
C PRO A 58 14.78 11.20 -9.15
N ILE A 59 13.70 10.77 -8.52
CA ILE A 59 12.33 10.92 -9.01
C ILE A 59 11.69 12.12 -8.34
N THR A 60 11.13 13.02 -9.14
CA THR A 60 10.36 14.15 -8.60
C THR A 60 8.97 13.69 -8.14
N MET A 61 8.34 14.47 -7.25
CA MET A 61 6.98 14.17 -6.79
C MET A 61 5.99 14.08 -7.96
N VAL A 62 6.11 14.98 -8.93
CA VAL A 62 5.26 15.03 -10.13
C VAL A 62 5.44 13.78 -10.99
N GLU A 63 6.69 13.33 -11.19
CA GLU A 63 6.97 12.10 -11.92
C GLU A 63 6.40 10.87 -11.19
N ALA A 64 6.61 10.77 -9.88
CA ALA A 64 6.10 9.68 -9.07
C ALA A 64 4.57 9.61 -9.14
N GLN A 65 3.87 10.74 -8.98
CA GLN A 65 2.41 10.81 -9.07
C GLN A 65 1.90 10.43 -10.46
N ALA A 66 2.48 10.97 -11.53
CA ALA A 66 2.06 10.65 -12.89
C ALA A 66 2.26 9.16 -13.22
N ILE A 67 3.38 8.59 -12.78
CA ILE A 67 3.67 7.17 -12.94
C ILE A 67 2.68 6.31 -12.17
N LEU A 68 2.48 6.59 -10.88
CA LEU A 68 1.56 5.84 -10.01
C LEU A 68 0.11 5.93 -10.52
N ALA A 69 -0.35 7.11 -10.91
CA ALA A 69 -1.67 7.30 -11.52
C ALA A 69 -1.83 6.44 -12.79
N SER A 70 -0.79 6.32 -13.62
CA SER A 70 -0.81 5.46 -14.83
C SER A 70 -0.87 3.95 -14.53
N LEU A 71 -0.56 3.57 -13.29
CA LEU A 71 -0.68 2.22 -12.73
C LEU A 71 -1.99 2.01 -11.96
N GLY A 72 -2.88 3.01 -11.94
CA GLY A 72 -4.15 2.94 -11.21
C GLY A 72 -4.02 3.19 -9.71
N VAL A 73 -2.88 3.70 -9.25
CA VAL A 73 -2.65 4.09 -7.85
C VAL A 73 -3.20 5.49 -7.64
N GLY A 74 -4.15 5.64 -6.71
CA GLY A 74 -4.72 6.93 -6.35
C GLY A 74 -3.76 7.80 -5.52
N GLU A 75 -4.03 9.10 -5.44
CA GLU A 75 -3.18 10.05 -4.69
C GLU A 75 -3.04 9.67 -3.20
N LEU A 76 -4.13 9.18 -2.59
CA LEU A 76 -4.13 8.72 -1.21
C LEU A 76 -3.24 7.48 -1.01
N GLU A 77 -3.31 6.49 -1.90
CA GLU A 77 -2.46 5.30 -1.86
C GLU A 77 -0.98 5.69 -2.03
N ALA A 78 -0.67 6.63 -2.93
CA ALA A 78 0.68 7.13 -3.13
C ALA A 78 1.23 7.88 -1.89
N ALA A 79 0.40 8.68 -1.22
CA ALA A 79 0.78 9.38 0.01
C ALA A 79 1.02 8.41 1.17
N LEU A 80 0.12 7.43 1.34
CA LEU A 80 0.26 6.37 2.34
C LEU A 80 1.50 5.51 2.09
N ALA A 81 1.82 5.20 0.83
CA ALA A 81 3.06 4.53 0.47
C ALA A 81 4.26 5.30 1.03
N GLN A 82 4.36 6.60 0.77
CA GLN A 82 5.48 7.41 1.26
C GLN A 82 5.56 7.48 2.78
N GLU A 83 4.41 7.53 3.47
CA GLU A 83 4.36 7.50 4.93
C GLU A 83 4.92 6.18 5.48
N VAL A 84 4.44 5.05 4.97
CA VAL A 84 4.88 3.73 5.43
C VAL A 84 6.37 3.51 5.11
N ILE A 85 6.83 3.90 3.92
CA ILE A 85 8.22 3.78 3.49
C ILE A 85 9.17 4.55 4.42
N ARG A 86 8.75 5.75 4.87
CA ARG A 86 9.57 6.59 5.75
C ARG A 86 9.67 6.02 7.16
N ASP A 87 8.58 5.47 7.68
CA ASP A 87 8.42 5.18 9.11
C ASP A 87 8.59 3.67 9.46
N LYS A 88 8.72 2.78 8.47
CA LYS A 88 8.91 1.33 8.66
C LYS A 88 10.13 0.79 7.91
N ALA A 89 11.09 0.21 8.66
CA ALA A 89 12.22 -0.56 8.13
C ALA A 89 11.75 -1.88 7.47
N PRO A 90 12.49 -2.44 6.50
CA PRO A 90 11.90 -3.10 5.33
C PRO A 90 11.29 -4.48 5.63
N VAL A 91 10.04 -4.61 5.23
CA VAL A 91 9.48 -5.82 4.62
C VAL A 91 9.88 -5.80 3.13
N THR A 92 9.92 -6.95 2.45
CA THR A 92 10.27 -7.02 1.02
C THR A 92 9.37 -6.09 0.18
N SER A 93 9.81 -5.74 -1.03
CA SER A 93 9.06 -4.83 -1.91
C SER A 93 7.62 -5.22 -2.13
N ARG A 94 7.40 -6.53 -2.26
CA ARG A 94 6.10 -7.14 -2.44
C ARG A 94 5.23 -7.08 -1.18
N GLU A 95 5.80 -7.35 -0.01
CA GLU A 95 5.08 -7.24 1.25
C GLU A 95 4.66 -5.79 1.53
N MET A 96 5.54 -4.84 1.22
CA MET A 96 5.23 -3.42 1.32
C MET A 96 4.07 -3.03 0.40
N GLU A 97 4.08 -3.49 -0.85
CA GLU A 97 2.97 -3.24 -1.79
C GLU A 97 1.64 -3.78 -1.28
N VAL A 98 1.63 -5.00 -0.73
CA VAL A 98 0.43 -5.62 -0.14
C VAL A 98 -0.10 -4.79 1.03
N VAL A 99 0.77 -4.35 1.93
CA VAL A 99 0.39 -3.52 3.08
C VAL A 99 -0.18 -2.18 2.63
N VAL A 100 0.51 -1.47 1.73
CA VAL A 100 0.07 -0.17 1.22
C VAL A 100 -1.27 -0.29 0.47
N SER A 101 -1.44 -1.34 -0.33
CA SER A 101 -2.70 -1.59 -1.05
C SER A 101 -3.86 -1.85 -0.09
N LEU A 102 -3.63 -2.63 0.97
CA LEU A 102 -4.63 -2.85 2.02
C LEU A 102 -5.01 -1.53 2.70
N ILE A 103 -4.03 -0.72 3.10
CA ILE A 103 -4.26 0.58 3.75
C ILE A 103 -5.09 1.46 2.82
N ALA A 104 -4.74 1.55 1.53
CA ALA A 104 -5.52 2.32 0.55
C ALA A 104 -6.97 1.89 0.45
N VAL A 105 -7.25 0.57 0.48
CA VAL A 105 -8.62 0.04 0.49
C VAL A 105 -9.35 0.40 1.78
N VAL A 106 -8.70 0.29 2.94
CA VAL A 106 -9.29 0.63 4.26
C VAL A 106 -9.69 2.10 4.33
N PHE A 107 -8.84 2.99 3.83
CA PHE A 107 -9.11 4.43 3.83
C PHE A 107 -9.97 4.89 2.64
N GLY A 108 -10.08 4.07 1.59
CA GLY A 108 -10.92 4.33 0.42
C GLY A 108 -12.39 4.55 0.80
N GLY A 109 -12.87 5.78 0.64
CA GLY A 109 -14.24 6.16 1.00
C GLY A 109 -14.53 6.26 2.50
N LEU A 110 -13.55 5.96 3.36
CA LEU A 110 -13.72 6.06 4.82
C LEU A 110 -13.95 7.50 5.25
N ALA A 111 -13.22 8.46 4.67
CA ALA A 111 -13.40 9.88 4.95
C ALA A 111 -14.85 10.34 4.67
N THR A 112 -15.43 9.91 3.54
CA THR A 112 -16.82 10.22 3.19
C THR A 112 -17.79 9.57 4.17
N LYS A 113 -17.58 8.28 4.53
CA LYS A 113 -18.41 7.59 5.53
C LYS A 113 -18.36 8.27 6.90
N ILE A 114 -17.19 8.75 7.31
CA ILE A 114 -17.02 9.51 8.56
C ILE A 114 -17.77 10.84 8.48
N ALA A 115 -17.67 11.57 7.37
CA ALA A 115 -18.38 12.82 7.17
C ALA A 115 -19.91 12.66 7.23
N SER A 116 -20.42 11.51 6.76
CA SER A 116 -21.83 11.16 6.80
C SER A 116 -22.32 10.60 8.14
N LEU A 117 -21.48 10.56 9.20
CA LEU A 117 -21.92 10.04 10.50
C LEU A 117 -23.08 10.83 11.10
N VAL A 118 -23.12 12.15 10.86
CA VAL A 118 -24.23 13.02 11.29
C VAL A 118 -25.56 12.59 10.66
N ASP A 119 -25.53 12.03 9.45
CA ASP A 119 -26.73 11.57 8.75
C ASP A 119 -27.22 10.19 9.24
N VAL A 120 -26.34 9.44 9.92
CA VAL A 120 -26.58 8.04 10.30
C VAL A 120 -26.81 7.88 11.80
N VAL A 121 -26.22 8.74 12.62
CA VAL A 121 -26.30 8.68 14.08
C VAL A 121 -27.33 9.69 14.56
N GLU A 122 -28.48 9.19 15.02
CA GLU A 122 -29.55 10.03 15.56
C GLU A 122 -29.04 10.90 16.73
N GLY A 123 -29.25 12.21 16.62
CA GLY A 123 -28.85 13.18 17.64
C GLY A 123 -27.38 13.59 17.63
N LEU A 124 -26.57 13.14 16.65
CA LEU A 124 -25.20 13.64 16.47
C LEU A 124 -25.21 14.90 15.63
N GLU A 125 -24.60 15.99 16.10
CA GLU A 125 -24.43 17.22 15.34
C GLU A 125 -22.96 17.44 14.93
N PHE A 126 -22.72 18.27 13.90
CA PHE A 126 -21.35 18.62 13.49
C PHE A 126 -20.53 19.28 14.61
N GLY A 127 -21.20 19.99 15.54
CA GLY A 127 -20.56 20.60 16.72
C GLY A 127 -20.03 19.58 17.74
N ASP A 128 -20.54 18.35 17.71
CA ASP A 128 -20.08 17.26 18.59
C ASP A 128 -18.82 16.57 18.06
N ILE A 129 -18.46 16.80 16.79
CA ILE A 129 -17.28 16.20 16.18
C ILE A 129 -16.05 17.02 16.53
N ARG A 130 -15.13 16.42 17.28
CA ARG A 130 -13.89 17.08 17.72
C ARG A 130 -12.65 16.34 17.24
N ARG A 131 -11.55 17.08 17.04
CA ARG A 131 -10.28 16.53 16.54
C ARG A 131 -9.74 15.40 17.42
N GLU A 132 -9.90 15.52 18.74
CA GLU A 132 -9.49 14.52 19.72
C GLU A 132 -10.21 13.17 19.56
N HIS A 133 -11.41 13.15 18.94
CA HIS A 133 -12.10 11.91 18.63
C HIS A 133 -11.33 11.10 17.57
N GLY A 134 -10.56 11.75 16.70
CA GLY A 134 -9.75 11.11 15.67
C GLY A 134 -8.75 10.09 16.23
N LEU A 135 -8.11 10.39 17.37
CA LEU A 135 -7.19 9.44 18.02
C LEU A 135 -7.91 8.20 18.54
N LYS A 136 -9.12 8.36 19.07
CA LYS A 136 -9.95 7.23 19.52
C LYS A 136 -10.38 6.36 18.35
N VAL A 137 -10.80 6.98 17.24
CA VAL A 137 -11.16 6.28 16.00
C VAL A 137 -9.95 5.53 15.42
N GLN A 138 -8.77 6.16 15.36
CA GLN A 138 -7.54 5.51 14.90
C GLN A 138 -7.22 4.25 15.74
N LYS A 139 -7.29 4.36 17.07
CA LYS A 139 -7.06 3.22 17.96
C LYS A 139 -8.10 2.12 17.74
N ALA A 140 -9.38 2.47 17.60
CA ALA A 140 -10.45 1.50 17.37
C ALA A 140 -10.28 0.75 16.05
N ILE A 141 -9.89 1.45 14.97
CA ILE A 141 -9.58 0.82 13.67
C ILE A 141 -8.41 -0.16 13.81
N PHE A 142 -7.36 0.22 14.53
CA PHE A 142 -6.21 -0.65 14.73
C PHE A 142 -6.57 -1.94 15.50
N GLU A 143 -7.30 -1.83 16.62
CA GLU A 143 -7.73 -3.01 17.39
C GLU A 143 -8.65 -3.91 16.55
N MET A 144 -9.58 -3.33 15.80
CA MET A 144 -10.45 -4.10 14.90
C MET A 144 -9.66 -4.86 13.83
N LEU A 145 -8.65 -4.23 13.22
CA LEU A 145 -7.75 -4.90 12.27
C LEU A 145 -6.95 -6.01 12.94
N LYS A 146 -6.41 -5.75 14.14
CA LYS A 146 -5.65 -6.75 14.92
C LYS A 146 -6.49 -7.99 15.19
N ASP A 147 -7.72 -7.80 15.65
CA ASP A 147 -8.63 -8.90 15.97
C ASP A 147 -9.00 -9.69 14.71
N LEU A 148 -9.34 -9.01 13.60
CA LEU A 148 -9.62 -9.64 12.30
C LEU A 148 -8.46 -10.55 11.84
N TYR A 149 -7.22 -10.05 11.90
CA TYR A 149 -6.05 -10.81 11.47
C TYR A 149 -5.67 -11.93 12.46
N THR A 150 -5.93 -11.75 13.75
CA THR A 150 -5.75 -12.80 14.76
C THR A 150 -6.67 -13.98 14.46
N ASP A 151 -7.94 -13.72 14.19
CA ASP A 151 -8.92 -14.74 13.82
C ASP A 151 -8.55 -15.45 12.51
N LEU A 152 -8.09 -14.69 11.50
CA LEU A 152 -7.65 -15.27 10.23
C LEU A 152 -6.45 -16.21 10.40
N MET A 153 -5.51 -15.87 11.29
CA MET A 153 -4.35 -16.71 11.57
C MET A 153 -4.72 -17.97 12.35
N GLN A 154 -5.57 -17.87 13.37
CA GLN A 154 -6.07 -19.04 14.11
C GLN A 154 -6.75 -20.05 13.18
N ARG A 155 -7.65 -19.59 12.30
CA ARG A 155 -8.32 -20.47 11.32
C ARG A 155 -7.35 -21.11 10.32
N LYS A 156 -6.27 -20.41 9.98
CA LYS A 156 -5.23 -20.95 9.09
C LYS A 156 -4.46 -22.07 9.77
N ASP A 157 -4.11 -21.90 11.04
CA ASP A 157 -3.41 -22.89 11.84
C ASP A 157 -4.26 -24.14 12.06
N ASP A 158 -5.54 -23.98 12.41
CA ASP A 158 -6.51 -25.08 12.56
C ASP A 158 -6.64 -25.92 11.28
N ARG A 159 -6.63 -25.26 10.11
CA ARG A 159 -6.69 -25.95 8.82
C ARG A 159 -5.43 -26.75 8.53
N ILE A 160 -4.26 -26.23 8.89
CA ILE A 160 -2.97 -26.92 8.69
C ILE A 160 -2.90 -28.17 9.58
N ASP A 161 -3.40 -28.09 10.81
CA ASP A 161 -3.43 -29.22 11.74
C ASP A 161 -4.39 -30.33 11.29
N HIS A 162 -5.53 -29.98 10.67
CA HIS A 162 -6.46 -30.97 10.09
C HIS A 162 -6.03 -31.61 8.77
N THR A 163 -4.98 -31.09 8.11
CA THR A 163 -4.45 -31.69 6.86
C THR A 163 -3.26 -32.63 7.12
N ARG A 164 -2.86 -32.82 8.38
CA ARG A 164 -1.74 -33.68 8.80
C ARG A 164 -2.14 -35.10 9.21
N TYR A 165 -3.40 -35.49 8.99
CA TYR A 165 -3.91 -36.85 9.26
C TYR A 165 -4.47 -37.48 7.98
#